data_AF-A0A5J5DF70-F1
#
_entry.id   AF-A0A5J5DF70-F1
#
_cell.length_a   1.000
_cell.length_b   1.000
_cell.length_c   1.000
_cell.angle_alpha   90.00
_cell.angle_beta   90.00
_cell.angle_gamma   90.00
#
_symmetry.space_group_name_H-M   'P 1'
#
loop_
_entity.id
_entity.type
_entity.pdbx_description
1 polymer ?
#
loop_
_entity_poly.entity_id
_entity_poly.type
_entity_poly.pdbx_seq_one_letter_code
_entity_poly.pdbx_strand_id
1 'polypeptide(L)' 'MKAHCKEVIKEKGLEHVTVEDLVVEITPKGRALVPDSVKKELLHRIRAFLAQHAT' A
#
# COMPACT_ATOMS: atom_id res chain seq x y z
N MET A 1 0.88 -0.65 -9.07
CA MET A 1 1.99 -1.19 -8.25
C MET A 1 2.79 -2.30 -8.90
N LYS A 2 2.20 -3.41 -9.35
CA LYS A 2 2.95 -4.52 -9.97
C LYS A 2 3.93 -4.07 -11.08
N ALA A 3 3.53 -3.12 -11.93
CA ALA A 3 4.40 -2.54 -12.94
C ALA A 3 5.64 -1.86 -12.33
N HIS A 4 5.45 -1.04 -11.31
CA HIS A 4 6.54 -0.35 -10.62
C HIS A 4 7.50 -1.32 -9.91
N CYS A 5 7.01 -2.41 -9.32
CA CYS A 5 7.88 -3.45 -8.78
C CYS A 5 8.80 -4.05 -9.87
N LYS A 6 8.27 -4.27 -11.08
CA LYS A 6 9.06 -4.79 -12.20
C LYS A 6 10.11 -3.79 -12.69
N GLU A 7 9.81 -2.50 -12.68
CA GLU A 7 10.77 -1.44 -13.00
C GLU A 7 11.94 -1.46 -12.02
N VAL A 8 11.66 -1.46 -10.71
CA VAL A 8 12.69 -1.53 -9.66
C VAL A 8 13.56 -2.79 -9.79
N ILE A 9 12.95 -3.96 -10.01
CA ILE A 9 13.70 -5.21 -10.23
C ILE A 9 14.56 -5.14 -11.48
N LYS A 10 14.05 -4.54 -12.57
CA LYS A 10 14.81 -4.39 -13.82
C LYS A 10 16.00 -3.45 -13.66
N GLU A 11 15.84 -2.36 -12.91
CA GLU A 11 16.89 -1.37 -12.67
C GLU A 11 17.99 -1.91 -11.75
N LYS A 12 17.62 -2.66 -10.71
CA LYS A 12 18.58 -3.23 -9.75
C LYS A 12 19.20 -4.56 -10.19
N GLY A 13 18.49 -5.32 -11.03
CA GLY A 13 18.84 -6.69 -11.38
C GLY A 13 18.27 -7.71 -10.39
N LEU A 14 17.77 -8.83 -10.91
CA LEU A 14 17.06 -9.83 -10.10
C LEU A 14 17.92 -10.47 -9.01
N GLU A 15 19.21 -10.69 -9.29
CA GLU A 15 20.16 -11.30 -8.34
C GLU A 15 20.61 -10.33 -7.22
N HIS A 16 20.31 -9.04 -7.36
CA HIS A 16 20.77 -7.99 -6.45
C HIS A 16 19.66 -7.39 -5.59
N VAL A 17 18.45 -7.96 -5.62
CA VAL A 17 17.33 -7.45 -4.83
C VAL A 17 16.72 -8.56 -3.99
N THR A 18 16.64 -8.31 -2.67
CA THR A 18 15.84 -9.15 -1.78
C THR A 18 14.39 -8.67 -1.75
N VAL A 19 13.51 -9.48 -1.14
CA VAL A 19 12.12 -9.07 -0.93
C VAL A 19 12.07 -7.86 0.01
N GLU A 20 12.85 -7.84 1.08
CA GLU A 20 12.96 -6.71 2.00
C GLU A 20 13.37 -5.41 1.28
N ASP A 21 14.41 -5.45 0.44
CA ASP A 21 14.85 -4.27 -0.33
C ASP A 21 13.73 -3.74 -1.21
N LEU A 22 13.02 -4.66 -1.88
CA LEU A 22 11.90 -4.31 -2.75
C LEU A 22 10.76 -3.69 -1.95
N VAL A 23 10.41 -4.25 -0.78
CA VAL A 23 9.35 -3.74 0.10
C VAL A 23 9.67 -2.32 0.55
N VAL A 24 10.89 -2.07 1.03
CA VAL A 24 11.33 -0.74 1.48
C VAL A 24 11.15 0.27 0.35
N GLU A 25 11.59 -0.08 -0.86
CA GLU A 25 11.56 0.82 -2.01
C GLU A 25 10.15 1.13 -2.51
N ILE A 26 9.29 0.11 -2.63
CA ILE A 26 7.97 0.29 -3.23
C ILE A 26 6.94 0.87 -2.24
N THR A 27 7.19 0.78 -0.93
CA THR A 27 6.22 1.16 0.11
C THR A 27 5.78 2.63 0.02
N PRO A 28 6.67 3.64 -0.12
CA PRO A 28 6.26 5.03 -0.28
C PRO A 28 5.32 5.24 -1.47
N LYS A 29 5.62 4.64 -2.63
CA LYS A 29 4.76 4.72 -3.82
C LYS A 29 3.44 4.01 -3.59
N GLY A 30 3.45 2.84 -2.97
CA GLY A 30 2.25 2.08 -2.62
C GLY A 30 1.30 2.91 -1.74
N ARG A 31 1.82 3.57 -0.69
CA ARG A 31 1.03 4.45 0.19
C ARG A 31 0.46 5.66 -0.55
N ALA A 32 1.24 6.28 -1.45
CA ALA A 32 0.81 7.43 -2.22
C ALA A 32 -0.28 7.09 -3.26
N LEU A 33 -0.31 5.86 -3.77
CA LEU A 33 -1.30 5.42 -4.75
C LEU A 33 -2.68 5.13 -4.15
N VAL A 34 -2.83 5.10 -2.82
CA VAL A 34 -4.13 4.89 -2.18
C VAL A 34 -4.95 6.17 -2.26
N PRO A 35 -6.08 6.19 -2.98
CA PRO A 35 -6.93 7.39 -3.08
C PRO A 35 -7.53 7.75 -1.72
N ASP A 36 -7.68 9.06 -1.45
CA ASP A 36 -8.28 9.53 -0.20
C ASP A 36 -9.75 9.15 -0.07
N SER A 37 -10.46 8.93 -1.18
CA SER A 37 -11.82 8.41 -1.18
C SER A 37 -11.91 7.04 -0.50
N VAL A 38 -10.97 6.13 -0.80
CA VAL A 38 -10.91 4.79 -0.18
C VAL A 38 -10.64 4.92 1.32
N LYS A 39 -9.71 5.79 1.73
CA LYS A 39 -9.41 6.03 3.15
C LYS A 39 -10.65 6.55 3.89
N LYS A 40 -11.37 7.51 3.30
CA LYS A 40 -12.59 8.10 3.86
C LYS A 40 -13.70 7.07 3.98
N GLU A 41 -13.90 6.26 2.95
CA GLU A 41 -14.92 5.21 2.94
C GLU A 41 -14.67 4.16 4.04
N LEU A 42 -13.43 3.66 4.15
CA LEU A 42 -13.07 2.70 5.18
C LEU A 42 -13.22 3.29 6.60
N LEU A 43 -12.78 4.54 6.79
CA LEU A 43 -12.95 5.23 8.07
C LEU A 43 -14.43 5.42 8.42
N HIS A 44 -15.28 5.73 7.43
CA HIS A 44 -16.71 5.82 7.63
C HIS A 44 -17.31 4.46 8.08
N ARG A 45 -16.92 3.37 7.42
CA ARG A 45 -17.35 2.01 7.80
C ARG A 45 -16.92 1.64 9.22
N ILE A 46 -15.69 1.97 9.62
CA ILE A 46 -15.19 1.76 11.00
C ILE A 46 -16.05 2.55 11.99
N ARG A 47 -16.32 3.83 11.74
CA ARG A 47 -17.15 4.66 12.62
C ARG A 47 -18.58 4.14 12.73
N ALA A 48 -19.18 3.74 11.61
CA ALA A 48 -20.53 3.17 11.59
C ALA A 48 -20.60 1.86 12.39
N PHE A 49 -19.61 0.97 12.23
CA PHE A 49 -19.49 -0.24 13.02
C PHE A 49 -19.42 0.07 14.52
N LEU A 50 -18.53 0.98 14.92
CA LEU A 50 -18.39 1.36 16.33
C LEU A 50 -19.67 1.99 16.90
N ALA A 51 -20.38 2.82 16.14
CA ALA A 51 -21.63 3.45 16.57
C ALA A 51 -22.77 2.43 16.76
N GLN A 52 -22.83 1.38 15.93
CA GLN A 52 -23.82 0.31 16.05
C GLN A 52 -23.59 -0.60 17.26
N HIS A 53 -22.35 -0.68 17.76
CA HIS A 53 -21.95 -1.60 18.84
C HIS A 53 -21.57 -0.88 20.13
N ALA A 54 -21.77 0.44 20.21
CA ALA A 54 -21.65 1.17 21.46
C ALA A 54 -22.84 0.75 22.35
N THR A 55 -22.54 0.08 23.46
CA THR A 55 -23.52 -0.27 24.52
C THR A 55 -23.71 0.90 25.46
#